data_AF-A0A8J2MXB3-F1
#
_entry.id   AF-A0A8J2MXB3-F1
#
_cell.length_a   1.000
_cell.length_b   1.000
_cell.length_c   1.000
_cell.angle_alpha   90.00
_cell.angle_beta   90.00
_cell.angle_gamma   90.00
#
_symmetry.space_group_name_H-M   'P 1'
#
loop_
_entity.id
_entity.type
_entity.pdbx_description
1 polymer ?
#
loop_
_entity_poly.entity_id
_entity_poly.type
_entity_poly.pdbx_seq_one_letter_code
_entity_poly.pdbx_strand_id
1 'polypeptide(L)'
;MLSLTNSLSVSDNFSYLDITPFTKVQSSDELFFKSLRTDDISTSCTLQSVNTCENITNVEKLHLDDSTELLLKDIVKTISQYQFLQELSLSYSLLSDELLTALSCDDQINLKTMKIEVYPDEKPLPHISDKTWLTLENHLPDLNVVLTSYLSDEDNCNDFLITPIPVTHLFLSGSPPEITVGRISKCCTRLVELIISSYNFGLIDEPLIAAAKGCPKLSAISLGDCELTCSGLVEFVGICKERLQILLIWETSLMEDSNLNVDEAASQVSCLLGRPWIPESIPFW
;
A
#
# COMPACT_ATOMS: atom_id res chain seq x y z
N MET A 1 43.59 -2.17 -12.77
CA MET A 1 43.14 -2.79 -14.04
C MET A 1 41.91 -3.61 -13.71
N LEU A 2 40.78 -3.27 -14.34
CA LEU A 2 39.76 -4.15 -14.93
C LEU A 2 39.51 -5.52 -14.25
N SER A 3 38.33 -5.99 -13.86
CA SER A 3 36.92 -5.76 -14.25
C SER A 3 36.29 -7.15 -14.40
N LEU A 4 35.16 -7.39 -13.71
CA LEU A 4 34.01 -8.24 -14.11
C LEU A 4 34.27 -9.76 -14.31
N THR A 5 33.40 -10.72 -14.01
CA THR A 5 31.95 -10.81 -13.74
C THR A 5 31.68 -12.21 -13.21
N ASN A 6 30.67 -12.36 -12.34
CA ASN A 6 29.60 -13.37 -12.43
C ASN A 6 28.91 -13.47 -11.05
N SER A 7 27.94 -12.60 -10.81
CA SER A 7 26.86 -12.89 -9.86
C SER A 7 25.70 -13.45 -10.66
N LEU A 8 25.30 -14.67 -10.28
CA LEU A 8 24.22 -15.42 -10.89
C LEU A 8 22.89 -14.65 -10.80
N SER A 9 22.18 -14.67 -11.92
CA SER A 9 20.77 -14.36 -12.04
C SER A 9 19.95 -15.17 -11.05
N VAL A 10 19.30 -14.50 -10.11
CA VAL A 10 18.19 -15.07 -9.34
C VAL A 10 16.97 -15.04 -10.26
N SER A 11 16.74 -16.20 -10.86
CA SER A 11 15.52 -16.73 -11.46
C SER A 11 14.32 -15.78 -11.61
N ASP A 12 14.07 -15.46 -12.88
CA ASP A 12 12.74 -15.34 -13.48
C ASP A 12 11.84 -16.51 -13.01
N ASN A 13 10.84 -16.25 -12.14
CA ASN A 13 9.65 -17.12 -11.98
C ASN A 13 8.52 -16.61 -11.04
N PHE A 14 8.49 -15.34 -10.62
CA PHE A 14 7.33 -14.78 -9.88
C PHE A 14 6.57 -13.71 -10.69
N SER A 15 6.38 -13.94 -11.99
CA SER A 15 5.59 -13.08 -12.88
C SER A 15 4.14 -13.57 -13.05
N TYR A 16 3.43 -13.79 -11.93
CA TYR A 16 1.99 -14.11 -11.96
C TYR A 16 1.10 -13.13 -11.20
N LEU A 17 1.68 -12.07 -10.64
CA LEU A 17 0.92 -10.88 -10.27
C LEU A 17 1.02 -9.88 -11.41
N ASP A 18 0.28 -10.14 -12.50
CA ASP A 18 -0.20 -9.01 -13.30
C ASP A 18 -1.18 -8.29 -12.37
N ILE A 19 -0.69 -7.25 -11.66
CA ILE A 19 -1.48 -6.46 -10.68
C ILE A 19 -2.46 -5.51 -11.41
N THR A 20 -2.49 -5.56 -12.74
CA THR A 20 -3.33 -4.75 -13.62
C THR A 20 -4.85 -5.00 -13.49
N PRO A 21 -5.39 -6.17 -13.10
CA PRO A 21 -6.82 -6.32 -12.86
C PRO A 21 -7.25 -5.69 -11.53
N PHE A 22 -6.32 -5.53 -10.58
CA PHE A 22 -6.61 -5.18 -9.18
C PHE A 22 -6.57 -3.67 -8.90
N THR A 23 -6.37 -2.84 -9.92
CA THR A 23 -6.45 -1.37 -9.83
C THR A 23 -7.60 -0.83 -10.66
N LYS A 24 -8.84 -1.21 -10.35
CA LYS A 24 -10.01 -0.53 -10.94
C LYS A 24 -10.38 0.72 -10.15
N VAL A 25 -9.40 1.62 -9.98
CA VAL A 25 -9.71 3.06 -9.90
C VAL A 25 -10.09 3.45 -11.32
N GLN A 26 -11.28 4.00 -11.54
CA GLN A 26 -11.79 4.42 -12.85
C GLN A 26 -10.74 5.25 -13.61
N SER A 27 -10.02 4.59 -14.52
CA SER A 27 -9.33 5.24 -15.63
C SER A 27 -10.40 5.75 -16.57
N SER A 28 -10.81 7.00 -16.34
CA SER A 28 -11.61 7.78 -17.28
C SER A 28 -10.68 8.80 -17.89
N ASP A 29 -10.42 8.60 -19.18
CA ASP A 29 -9.97 9.57 -20.17
C ASP A 29 -8.52 10.06 -20.14
N GLU A 30 -7.90 9.84 -21.31
CA GLU A 30 -6.67 10.47 -21.82
C GLU A 30 -6.70 11.99 -21.64
N LEU A 31 -6.08 12.48 -20.57
CA LEU A 31 -5.59 13.84 -20.49
C LEU A 31 -4.13 13.80 -20.03
N PHE A 32 -3.27 14.51 -20.77
CA PHE A 32 -1.83 14.56 -20.57
C PHE A 32 -1.45 15.00 -19.15
N PHE A 33 -1.13 14.06 -18.26
CA PHE A 33 -0.57 14.35 -16.93
C PHE A 33 0.94 14.11 -16.93
N LYS A 34 1.70 15.07 -16.39
CA LYS A 34 3.17 15.03 -16.37
C LYS A 34 3.68 14.53 -15.02
N SER A 35 4.21 13.31 -15.01
CA SER A 35 4.90 12.70 -13.87
C SER A 35 6.39 13.07 -13.93
N LEU A 36 7.01 13.33 -12.76
CA LEU A 36 8.44 13.60 -12.64
C LEU A 36 9.08 12.52 -11.75
N ARG A 37 10.15 11.89 -12.23
CA ARG A 37 11.00 10.99 -11.43
C ARG A 37 12.30 11.68 -11.04
N THR A 38 12.91 11.24 -9.95
CA THR A 38 14.20 11.75 -9.47
C THR A 38 15.34 11.56 -10.46
N ASP A 39 15.30 10.51 -11.29
CA ASP A 39 16.21 10.34 -12.44
C ASP A 39 16.13 11.47 -13.47
N ASP A 40 14.97 12.13 -13.59
CA ASP A 40 14.78 13.30 -14.48
C ASP A 40 15.44 14.57 -13.91
N ILE A 41 15.82 14.54 -12.62
CA ILE A 41 16.52 15.62 -11.91
C ILE A 41 18.02 15.33 -12.01
N SER A 42 18.66 15.75 -13.11
CA SER A 42 20.08 15.47 -13.38
C SER A 42 21.01 15.76 -12.19
N THR A 43 21.73 14.74 -11.72
CA THR A 43 22.67 14.73 -10.58
C THR A 43 24.01 15.47 -10.82
N SER A 44 24.06 16.45 -11.74
CA SER A 44 25.27 17.28 -11.95
C SER A 44 25.05 18.78 -11.76
N CYS A 45 23.89 19.22 -11.28
CA CYS A 45 23.65 20.65 -11.10
C CYS A 45 24.20 21.15 -9.75
N THR A 46 25.47 21.54 -9.75
CA THR A 46 25.94 22.60 -8.85
C THR A 46 25.06 23.84 -9.08
N LEU A 47 24.58 24.42 -7.97
CA LEU A 47 23.59 25.51 -7.86
C LEU A 47 23.97 26.85 -8.52
N GLN A 48 24.27 26.90 -9.83
CA GLN A 48 24.44 28.17 -10.55
C GLN A 48 23.67 28.33 -11.87
N SER A 49 22.86 27.35 -12.27
CA SER A 49 21.88 27.61 -13.33
C SER A 49 20.69 26.65 -13.27
N VAL A 50 19.76 26.87 -12.32
CA VAL A 50 18.35 26.47 -12.51
C VAL A 50 17.69 27.47 -13.47
N ASN A 51 18.27 27.61 -14.65
CA ASN A 51 17.71 28.34 -15.79
C ASN A 51 17.71 27.35 -16.96
N THR A 52 16.84 26.33 -16.85
CA THR A 52 16.11 25.66 -17.95
C THR A 52 15.49 24.36 -17.44
N CYS A 53 14.45 24.49 -16.62
CA CYS A 53 13.24 23.67 -16.77
C CYS A 53 12.05 24.63 -16.75
N GLU A 54 12.08 25.63 -17.64
CA GLU A 54 11.12 26.74 -17.72
C GLU A 54 9.67 26.34 -18.09
N ASN A 55 9.27 25.06 -18.06
CA ASN A 55 7.94 24.66 -18.52
C ASN A 55 7.32 23.47 -17.76
N ILE A 56 7.56 23.35 -16.45
CA ILE A 56 6.83 22.36 -15.64
C ILE A 56 6.09 23.05 -14.50
N THR A 57 5.13 23.90 -14.83
CA THR A 57 4.27 24.53 -13.82
C THR A 57 3.20 23.60 -13.26
N ASN A 58 2.99 22.41 -13.86
CA ASN A 58 1.85 21.53 -13.58
C ASN A 58 2.31 20.10 -13.21
N VAL A 59 3.31 19.94 -12.34
CA VAL A 59 3.63 18.61 -11.78
C VAL A 59 2.54 18.22 -10.80
N GLU A 60 1.82 17.14 -11.09
CA GLU A 60 0.81 16.59 -10.18
C GLU A 60 1.34 15.41 -9.36
N LYS A 61 2.39 14.74 -9.86
CA LYS A 61 2.96 13.53 -9.25
C LYS A 61 4.48 13.63 -9.16
N LEU A 62 5.01 13.39 -7.97
CA LEU A 62 6.44 13.34 -7.69
C LEU A 62 6.78 11.97 -7.10
N HIS A 63 7.79 11.30 -7.67
CA HIS A 63 8.33 10.05 -7.14
C HIS A 63 9.77 10.27 -6.66
N LEU A 64 10.06 9.81 -5.44
CA LEU A 64 11.36 9.87 -4.77
C LEU A 64 11.85 8.44 -4.48
N ASP A 65 12.95 8.04 -5.07
CA ASP A 65 13.57 6.72 -4.83
C ASP A 65 14.76 6.80 -3.87
N ASP A 66 15.28 5.66 -3.44
CA ASP A 66 16.45 5.57 -2.55
C ASP A 66 17.74 6.16 -3.15
N SER A 67 17.82 6.32 -4.48
CA SER A 67 18.95 6.98 -5.13
C SER A 67 18.90 8.51 -5.05
N THR A 68 17.87 9.06 -4.41
CA THR A 68 17.70 10.49 -4.24
C THR A 68 18.76 11.06 -3.27
N GLU A 69 19.85 11.62 -3.81
CA GLU A 69 20.85 12.38 -3.03
C GLU A 69 20.35 13.77 -2.58
N LEU A 70 19.06 14.08 -2.74
CA LEU A 70 18.51 15.38 -2.36
C LEU A 70 18.48 15.53 -0.84
N LEU A 71 18.98 16.66 -0.36
CA LEU A 71 18.80 17.03 1.04
C LEU A 71 17.31 17.26 1.31
N LEU A 72 16.85 16.95 2.51
CA LEU A 72 15.46 17.14 2.93
C LEU A 72 14.91 18.53 2.58
N LYS A 73 15.72 19.58 2.78
CA LYS A 73 15.36 20.97 2.46
C LYS A 73 15.03 21.16 0.97
N ASP A 74 15.69 20.42 0.08
CA ASP A 74 15.51 20.51 -1.36
C ASP A 74 14.26 19.73 -1.78
N ILE A 75 13.97 18.60 -1.12
CA ILE A 75 12.70 17.84 -1.29
C ILE A 75 11.51 18.73 -0.90
N VAL A 76 11.53 19.30 0.30
CA VAL A 76 10.45 20.16 0.80
C VAL A 76 10.26 21.38 -0.11
N LYS A 77 11.35 22.05 -0.48
CA LYS A 77 11.30 23.19 -1.41
C LYS A 77 10.69 22.79 -2.75
N THR A 78 11.05 21.62 -3.28
CA THR A 78 10.50 21.10 -4.54
C THR A 78 8.99 20.87 -4.42
N ILE A 79 8.54 20.26 -3.33
CA ILE A 79 7.11 20.02 -3.06
C ILE A 79 6.34 21.35 -2.95
N SER A 80 6.83 22.30 -2.18
CA SER A 80 6.22 23.62 -2.01
C SER A 80 6.18 24.45 -3.30
N GLN A 81 7.11 24.22 -4.23
CA GLN A 81 7.16 24.94 -5.52
C GLN A 81 6.05 24.50 -6.48
N TYR A 82 5.52 23.28 -6.33
CA TYR A 82 4.50 22.72 -7.23
C TYR A 82 3.11 22.82 -6.60
N GLN A 83 2.42 23.94 -6.84
CA GLN A 83 1.06 24.21 -6.33
C GLN A 83 0.00 23.18 -6.75
N PHE A 84 0.27 22.39 -7.80
CA PHE A 84 -0.63 21.36 -8.31
C PHE A 84 -0.23 19.95 -7.88
N LEU A 85 0.82 19.80 -7.05
CA LEU A 85 1.26 18.49 -6.60
C LEU A 85 0.19 17.86 -5.70
N GLN A 86 -0.35 16.73 -6.17
CA GLN A 86 -1.40 15.98 -5.47
C GLN A 86 -0.94 14.60 -5.03
N GLU A 87 0.07 14.03 -5.70
CA GLU A 87 0.59 12.69 -5.40
C GLU A 87 2.09 12.77 -5.10
N LEU A 88 2.48 12.30 -3.91
CA LEU A 88 3.87 12.07 -3.53
C LEU A 88 4.08 10.56 -3.39
N SER A 89 5.06 10.02 -4.10
CA SER A 89 5.47 8.62 -3.98
C SER A 89 6.90 8.56 -3.48
N LEU A 90 7.17 7.71 -2.50
CA LEU A 90 8.49 7.56 -1.92
C LEU A 90 8.73 6.16 -1.36
N SER A 91 10.01 5.77 -1.26
CA SER A 91 10.43 4.67 -0.40
C SER A 91 10.16 4.99 1.08
N TYR A 92 9.86 3.96 1.87
CA TYR A 92 9.73 4.05 3.32
C TYR A 92 11.04 4.50 3.98
N SER A 93 12.20 4.17 3.41
CA SER A 93 13.52 4.57 3.91
C SER A 93 13.69 6.09 4.02
N LEU A 94 12.99 6.85 3.16
CA LEU A 94 13.03 8.31 3.10
C LEU A 94 12.08 8.99 4.10
N LEU A 95 11.23 8.22 4.78
CA LEU A 95 10.34 8.78 5.80
C LEU A 95 11.14 9.23 7.02
N SER A 96 10.81 10.42 7.51
CA SER A 96 11.38 10.98 8.74
C SER A 96 10.37 11.90 9.42
N ASP A 97 10.54 12.10 10.73
CA ASP A 97 9.73 13.05 11.49
C ASP A 97 9.85 14.45 10.89
N GLU A 98 11.05 14.82 10.43
CA GLU A 98 11.33 16.11 9.81
C GLU A 98 10.61 16.28 8.47
N LEU A 99 10.58 15.25 7.61
CA LEU A 99 9.86 15.31 6.33
C LEU A 99 8.38 15.51 6.54
N LEU A 100 7.75 14.65 7.35
CA LEU A 100 6.31 14.72 7.55
C LEU A 100 5.90 16.00 8.29
N THR A 101 6.73 16.48 9.22
CA THR A 101 6.50 17.79 9.87
C THR A 101 6.55 18.91 8.84
N ALA A 102 7.52 18.90 7.92
CA ALA A 102 7.61 19.90 6.87
C ALA A 102 6.39 19.87 5.94
N LEU A 103 5.90 18.68 5.58
CA LEU A 103 4.65 18.53 4.82
C LEU A 103 3.42 19.05 5.58
N SER A 104 3.45 19.04 6.91
CA SER A 104 2.35 19.47 7.77
C SER A 104 2.38 20.96 8.13
N CYS A 105 3.42 21.69 7.74
CA CYS A 105 3.62 23.10 8.13
C CYS A 105 3.38 24.09 6.99
N ASP A 106 3.27 23.61 5.76
CA ASP A 106 3.09 24.46 4.58
C ASP A 106 1.65 24.35 4.06
N ASP A 107 0.91 25.45 4.18
CA ASP A 107 -0.48 25.56 3.74
C ASP A 107 -0.63 25.50 2.21
N GLN A 108 0.45 25.62 1.45
CA GLN A 108 0.43 25.47 -0.01
C GLN A 108 0.40 24.00 -0.43
N ILE A 109 0.75 23.08 0.47
CA ILE A 109 0.76 21.65 0.19
C ILE A 109 -0.68 21.12 0.23
N ASN A 110 -1.16 20.63 -0.91
CA ASN A 110 -2.50 20.06 -1.06
C ASN A 110 -2.45 18.62 -1.57
N LEU A 111 -1.57 17.82 -0.97
CA LEU A 111 -1.44 16.40 -1.30
C LEU A 111 -2.76 15.67 -1.05
N LYS A 112 -3.18 14.91 -2.06
CA LYS A 112 -4.34 14.01 -2.02
C LYS A 112 -3.94 12.56 -1.80
N THR A 113 -2.74 12.20 -2.23
CA THR A 113 -2.23 10.84 -2.13
C THR A 113 -0.75 10.84 -1.75
N MET A 114 -0.39 9.99 -0.79
CA MET A 114 0.98 9.64 -0.46
C MET A 114 1.15 8.14 -0.66
N LYS A 115 2.05 7.73 -1.58
CA LYS A 115 2.38 6.33 -1.84
C LYS A 115 3.72 6.00 -1.20
N ILE A 116 3.73 4.98 -0.36
CA ILE A 116 4.89 4.55 0.41
C ILE A 116 5.18 3.11 0.05
N GLU A 117 6.39 2.84 -0.41
CA GLU A 117 6.85 1.50 -0.76
C GLU A 117 7.86 1.01 0.28
N VAL A 118 7.66 -0.20 0.81
CA VAL A 118 8.55 -0.81 1.82
C VAL A 118 9.26 -1.99 1.20
N TYR A 119 10.59 -1.91 1.11
CA TYR A 119 11.42 -2.96 0.54
C TYR A 119 12.22 -3.75 1.62
N PRO A 120 12.51 -5.05 1.39
CA PRO A 120 13.35 -5.89 2.25
C PRO A 120 14.71 -5.29 2.68
N ASP A 121 15.33 -4.54 1.77
CA ASP A 121 16.71 -4.05 1.92
C ASP A 121 16.80 -2.79 2.80
N GLU A 122 15.66 -2.19 3.18
CA GLU A 122 15.57 -0.87 3.84
C GLU A 122 15.69 -0.94 5.38
N LYS A 123 16.47 -1.89 5.91
CA LYS A 123 16.55 -2.12 7.37
C LYS A 123 17.73 -1.36 8.01
N PRO A 124 17.55 -0.79 9.22
CA PRO A 124 16.31 -0.74 9.98
C PRO A 124 15.31 0.28 9.40
N LEU A 125 14.01 -0.05 9.47
CA LEU A 125 12.97 0.88 9.02
C LEU A 125 12.98 2.14 9.92
N PRO A 126 12.88 3.34 9.34
CA PRO A 126 12.78 4.56 10.13
C PRO A 126 11.56 4.53 11.06
N HIS A 127 11.79 4.91 12.31
CA HIS A 127 10.73 5.09 13.29
C HIS A 127 10.19 6.51 13.18
N ILE A 128 8.90 6.64 12.88
CA ILE A 128 8.18 7.91 12.86
C ILE A 128 7.31 8.02 14.11
N SER A 129 7.35 9.16 14.78
CA SER A 129 6.58 9.35 16.00
C SER A 129 5.07 9.49 15.75
N ASP A 130 4.27 8.96 16.67
CA ASP A 130 2.79 9.08 16.65
C ASP A 130 2.33 10.53 16.52
N LYS A 131 3.06 11.45 17.19
CA LYS A 131 2.76 12.88 17.14
C LYS A 131 2.89 13.42 15.73
N THR A 132 3.89 12.99 14.97
CA THR A 132 4.11 13.45 13.62
C THR A 132 3.03 12.94 12.68
N TRP A 133 2.68 11.64 12.76
CA TRP A 133 1.56 11.10 11.99
C TRP A 133 0.25 11.82 12.29
N LEU A 134 -0.04 12.09 13.57
CA LEU A 134 -1.21 12.83 13.98
C LEU A 134 -1.20 14.28 13.47
N THR A 135 -0.03 14.92 13.42
CA THR A 135 0.12 16.28 12.90
C THR A 135 -0.18 16.32 11.40
N LEU A 136 0.37 15.36 10.64
CA LEU A 136 0.08 15.21 9.21
C LEU A 136 -1.40 14.94 8.96
N GLU A 137 -2.01 14.04 9.71
CA GLU A 137 -3.43 13.73 9.62
C GLU A 137 -4.32 14.94 9.90
N ASN A 138 -3.98 15.76 10.90
CA ASN A 138 -4.74 16.97 11.20
C ASN A 138 -4.60 18.04 10.11
N HIS A 139 -3.43 18.13 9.46
CA HIS A 139 -3.18 19.08 8.37
C HIS A 139 -3.85 18.64 7.06
N LEU A 140 -3.77 17.33 6.75
CA LEU A 140 -4.29 16.71 5.53
C LEU A 140 -5.30 15.60 5.88
N PRO A 141 -6.49 15.93 6.41
CA PRO A 141 -7.45 14.94 6.90
C PRO A 141 -7.94 13.97 5.82
N ASP A 142 -8.02 14.44 4.56
CA ASP A 142 -8.48 13.66 3.41
C ASP A 142 -7.33 12.96 2.65
N LEU A 143 -6.10 12.97 3.19
CA LEU A 143 -4.96 12.32 2.55
C LEU A 143 -5.17 10.81 2.45
N ASN A 144 -5.02 10.28 1.23
CA ASN A 144 -4.91 8.86 0.99
C ASN A 144 -3.47 8.41 1.17
N VAL A 145 -3.19 7.73 2.27
CA VAL A 145 -1.90 7.05 2.46
C VAL A 145 -2.03 5.63 1.92
N VAL A 146 -1.30 5.36 0.84
CA VAL A 146 -1.19 4.07 0.16
C VAL A 146 0.14 3.47 0.57
N LEU A 147 0.13 2.32 1.23
CA LEU A 147 1.34 1.64 1.69
C LEU A 147 1.43 0.27 1.03
N THR A 148 2.48 0.06 0.25
CA THR A 148 2.80 -1.23 -0.38
C THR A 148 4.03 -1.81 0.28
N SER A 149 3.86 -2.99 0.88
CA SER A 149 4.95 -3.72 1.53
C SER A 149 5.29 -4.96 0.72
N TYR A 150 6.57 -5.11 0.43
CA TYR A 150 7.18 -6.29 -0.19
C TYR A 150 7.86 -7.19 0.85
N LEU A 151 7.66 -6.91 2.15
CA LEU A 151 8.24 -7.68 3.24
C LEU A 151 7.66 -9.10 3.32
N SER A 152 8.51 -10.04 3.66
CA SER A 152 8.22 -11.44 3.95
C SER A 152 8.57 -11.80 5.40
N ASP A 153 8.21 -12.99 5.87
CA ASP A 153 8.64 -13.47 7.19
C ASP A 153 10.16 -13.54 7.34
N GLU A 154 10.83 -13.96 6.28
CA GLU A 154 12.29 -14.11 6.21
C GLU A 154 13.03 -12.78 6.42
N ASP A 155 12.32 -11.66 6.22
CA ASP A 155 12.87 -10.33 6.41
C ASP A 155 13.13 -9.97 7.87
N ASN A 156 12.59 -10.73 8.83
CA ASN A 156 12.77 -10.48 10.27
C ASN A 156 12.38 -9.04 10.67
N CYS A 157 11.42 -8.42 9.98
CA CYS A 157 11.00 -7.05 10.21
C CYS A 157 9.83 -6.96 11.20
N ASN A 158 10.13 -7.09 12.49
CA ASN A 158 9.12 -7.03 13.56
C ASN A 158 8.70 -5.59 13.93
N ASP A 159 9.38 -4.58 13.39
CA ASP A 159 9.14 -3.17 13.70
C ASP A 159 8.12 -2.52 12.74
N PHE A 160 7.63 -3.27 11.75
CA PHE A 160 6.62 -2.77 10.82
C PHE A 160 5.22 -2.74 11.48
N LEU A 161 4.50 -1.62 11.28
CA LEU A 161 3.18 -1.32 11.88
C LEU A 161 3.14 -1.40 13.43
N ILE A 162 4.22 -1.01 14.13
CA ILE A 162 4.24 -0.97 15.60
C ILE A 162 3.41 0.17 16.21
N THR A 163 3.18 1.24 15.46
CA THR A 163 2.43 2.43 15.87
C THR A 163 1.26 2.69 14.92
N PRO A 164 0.23 3.43 15.35
CA PRO A 164 -0.85 3.84 14.46
C PRO A 164 -0.34 4.74 13.32
N ILE A 165 -0.71 4.38 12.08
CA ILE A 165 -0.37 5.13 10.86
C ILE A 165 -1.69 5.40 10.12
N PRO A 166 -1.90 6.60 9.52
CA PRO A 166 -3.13 6.94 8.82
C PRO A 166 -3.28 6.24 7.45
N VAL A 167 -2.85 4.97 7.33
CA VAL A 167 -2.96 4.15 6.13
C VAL A 167 -4.42 3.98 5.74
N THR A 168 -4.69 4.26 4.47
CA THR A 168 -6.00 4.10 3.83
C THR A 168 -6.04 2.91 2.89
N HIS A 169 -4.93 2.58 2.23
CA HIS A 169 -4.82 1.43 1.34
C HIS A 169 -3.54 0.68 1.69
N LEU A 170 -3.66 -0.60 2.02
CA LEU A 170 -2.54 -1.45 2.44
C LEU A 170 -2.41 -2.64 1.49
N PHE A 171 -1.25 -2.76 0.85
CA PHE A 171 -0.93 -3.85 -0.06
C PHE A 171 0.23 -4.65 0.53
N LEU A 172 -0.03 -5.86 1.01
CA LEU A 172 0.98 -6.80 1.50
C LEU A 172 1.28 -7.80 0.38
N SER A 173 2.27 -7.48 -0.44
CA SER A 173 2.58 -8.21 -1.67
C SER A 173 3.55 -9.38 -1.48
N GLY A 174 4.27 -9.42 -0.35
CA GLY A 174 5.08 -10.56 0.07
C GLY A 174 4.27 -11.59 0.88
N SER A 175 4.94 -12.27 1.80
CA SER A 175 4.32 -13.13 2.82
C SER A 175 4.51 -12.48 4.20
N PRO A 176 3.69 -11.47 4.56
CA PRO A 176 3.91 -10.63 5.73
C PRO A 176 3.92 -11.47 7.02
N PRO A 177 4.77 -11.14 8.01
CA PRO A 177 4.77 -11.82 9.31
C PRO A 177 3.39 -11.82 9.97
N GLU A 178 3.04 -12.88 10.70
CA GLU A 178 1.78 -12.98 11.45
C GLU A 178 1.54 -11.74 12.33
N ILE A 179 2.58 -11.28 13.01
CA ILE A 179 2.52 -10.12 13.91
C ILE A 179 2.13 -8.84 13.16
N THR A 180 2.58 -8.67 11.92
CA THR A 180 2.21 -7.53 11.07
C THR A 180 0.73 -7.56 10.74
N VAL A 181 0.21 -8.71 10.29
CA VAL A 181 -1.22 -8.86 9.95
C VAL A 181 -2.09 -8.65 11.18
N GLY A 182 -1.70 -9.21 12.33
CA GLY A 182 -2.42 -9.04 13.59
C GLY A 182 -2.49 -7.59 14.11
N ARG A 183 -1.55 -6.72 13.68
CA ARG A 183 -1.52 -5.30 14.06
C ARG A 183 -2.44 -4.42 13.23
N ILE A 184 -2.87 -4.84 12.03
CA ILE A 184 -3.68 -4.03 11.10
C ILE A 184 -4.90 -3.42 11.81
N SER A 185 -5.62 -4.24 12.58
CA SER A 185 -6.85 -3.82 13.29
C SER A 185 -6.65 -2.64 14.26
N LYS A 186 -5.43 -2.47 14.80
CA LYS A 186 -5.10 -1.42 15.78
C LYS A 186 -4.32 -0.28 15.17
N CYS A 187 -3.51 -0.57 14.17
CA CYS A 187 -2.56 0.40 13.61
C CYS A 187 -3.06 1.08 12.34
N CYS A 188 -4.06 0.50 11.65
CA CYS A 188 -4.59 1.03 10.38
C CYS A 188 -6.09 1.35 10.50
N THR A 189 -6.50 2.16 11.48
CA THR A 189 -7.93 2.44 11.75
C THR A 189 -8.66 3.19 10.62
N ARG A 190 -7.91 3.80 9.69
CA ARG A 190 -8.43 4.47 8.49
C ARG A 190 -8.53 3.59 7.26
N LEU A 191 -8.18 2.32 7.36
CA LEU A 191 -8.08 1.41 6.22
C LEU A 191 -9.41 1.31 5.46
N VAL A 192 -9.31 1.50 4.15
CA VAL A 192 -10.39 1.43 3.15
C VAL A 192 -10.20 0.18 2.28
N GLU A 193 -8.96 -0.10 1.89
CA GLU A 193 -8.59 -1.25 1.06
C GLU A 193 -7.45 -2.05 1.71
N LEU A 194 -7.61 -3.38 1.72
CA LEU A 194 -6.60 -4.32 2.18
C LEU A 194 -6.37 -5.39 1.12
N ILE A 195 -5.13 -5.52 0.65
CA ILE A 195 -4.70 -6.63 -0.20
C ILE A 195 -3.64 -7.43 0.53
N ILE A 196 -3.85 -8.74 0.62
CA ILE A 196 -2.87 -9.71 1.14
C ILE A 196 -2.66 -10.76 0.06
N SER A 197 -1.48 -10.74 -0.56
CA SER A 197 -1.19 -11.63 -1.69
C SER A 197 -0.91 -13.07 -1.27
N SER A 198 -0.34 -13.27 -0.08
CA SER A 198 -0.06 -14.58 0.50
C SER A 198 -0.03 -14.50 2.02
N TYR A 199 -0.47 -15.55 2.72
CA TYR A 199 -0.40 -15.66 4.18
C TYR A 199 -0.17 -17.11 4.62
N ASN A 200 1.01 -17.37 5.17
CA ASN A 200 1.52 -18.73 5.40
C ASN A 200 1.58 -19.14 6.88
N PHE A 201 0.81 -18.48 7.76
CA PHE A 201 0.82 -18.73 9.22
C PHE A 201 -0.43 -19.46 9.71
N GLY A 202 -1.09 -20.21 8.82
CA GLY A 202 -2.34 -20.92 9.08
C GLY A 202 -3.56 -20.09 8.72
N LEU A 203 -4.64 -20.25 9.50
CA LEU A 203 -5.93 -19.62 9.20
C LEU A 203 -5.88 -18.10 9.38
N ILE A 204 -6.29 -17.36 8.34
CA ILE A 204 -6.35 -15.90 8.36
C ILE A 204 -7.63 -15.35 9.02
N ASP A 205 -8.59 -16.22 9.37
CA ASP A 205 -9.90 -15.89 9.92
C ASP A 205 -9.85 -14.80 11.01
N GLU A 206 -9.09 -15.04 12.08
CA GLU A 206 -9.02 -14.14 13.24
C GLU A 206 -8.38 -12.78 12.90
N PRO A 207 -7.19 -12.71 12.26
CA PRO A 207 -6.65 -11.43 11.79
C PRO A 207 -7.61 -10.66 10.85
N LEU A 208 -8.29 -11.36 9.95
CA LEU A 208 -9.24 -10.80 9.00
C LEU A 208 -10.48 -10.22 9.70
N ILE A 209 -11.06 -10.98 10.63
CA ILE A 209 -12.18 -10.56 11.48
C ILE A 209 -11.78 -9.37 12.37
N ALA A 210 -10.58 -9.40 12.94
CA ALA A 210 -10.04 -8.30 13.73
C ALA A 210 -9.89 -7.03 12.88
N ALA A 211 -9.38 -7.14 11.64
CA ALA A 211 -9.30 -6.02 10.72
C ALA A 211 -10.69 -5.45 10.40
N ALA A 212 -11.69 -6.28 10.12
CA ALA A 212 -13.07 -5.82 9.92
C ALA A 212 -13.63 -5.03 11.12
N LYS A 213 -13.34 -5.49 12.34
CA LYS A 213 -13.78 -4.84 13.59
C LYS A 213 -13.02 -3.53 13.86
N GLY A 214 -11.72 -3.50 13.60
CA GLY A 214 -10.82 -2.37 13.89
C GLY A 214 -10.82 -1.27 12.82
N CYS A 215 -11.19 -1.60 11.58
CA CYS A 215 -11.17 -0.70 10.44
C CYS A 215 -12.61 -0.36 9.98
N PRO A 216 -13.25 0.69 10.54
CA PRO A 216 -14.64 1.04 10.24
C PRO A 216 -14.88 1.46 8.77
N LYS A 217 -13.84 1.84 8.03
CA LYS A 217 -13.93 2.25 6.62
C LYS A 217 -13.58 1.14 5.62
N LEU A 218 -13.22 -0.06 6.08
CA LEU A 218 -12.81 -1.15 5.21
C LEU A 218 -13.95 -1.52 4.26
N SER A 219 -13.71 -1.35 2.98
CA SER A 219 -14.69 -1.51 1.90
C SER A 219 -14.18 -2.32 0.72
N ALA A 220 -12.87 -2.55 0.64
CA ALA A 220 -12.25 -3.40 -0.37
C ALA A 220 -11.31 -4.40 0.29
N ILE A 221 -11.44 -5.67 -0.09
CA ILE A 221 -10.48 -6.69 0.29
C ILE A 221 -10.13 -7.59 -0.89
N SER A 222 -8.85 -7.92 -0.99
CA SER A 222 -8.34 -8.94 -1.90
C SER A 222 -7.44 -9.91 -1.15
N LEU A 223 -7.74 -11.20 -1.22
CA LEU A 223 -6.94 -12.26 -0.58
C LEU A 223 -6.51 -13.29 -1.63
N GLY A 224 -5.22 -13.58 -1.65
CA GLY A 224 -4.61 -14.67 -2.41
C GLY A 224 -3.77 -15.55 -1.49
N ASP A 225 -3.52 -16.79 -1.94
CA ASP A 225 -2.56 -17.74 -1.35
C ASP A 225 -2.55 -17.76 0.19
N CYS A 226 -3.71 -18.04 0.78
CA CYS A 226 -3.92 -18.06 2.23
C CYS A 226 -4.95 -19.12 2.61
N GLU A 227 -4.97 -19.57 3.86
CA GLU A 227 -6.04 -20.45 4.35
C GLU A 227 -7.14 -19.62 5.03
N LEU A 228 -8.34 -19.57 4.46
CA LEU A 228 -9.51 -18.89 5.01
C LEU A 228 -10.68 -19.87 5.09
N THR A 229 -11.24 -20.10 6.28
CA THR A 229 -12.39 -21.01 6.37
C THR A 229 -13.65 -20.37 5.79
N CYS A 230 -14.55 -21.21 5.28
CA CYS A 230 -15.86 -20.78 4.81
C CYS A 230 -16.67 -20.07 5.90
N SER A 231 -16.62 -20.57 7.15
CA SER A 231 -17.23 -19.92 8.31
C SER A 231 -16.58 -18.57 8.63
N GLY A 232 -15.24 -18.50 8.59
CA GLY A 232 -14.48 -17.28 8.82
C GLY A 232 -14.81 -16.19 7.81
N LEU A 233 -14.92 -16.55 6.52
CA LEU A 233 -15.36 -15.64 5.47
C LEU A 233 -16.78 -15.09 5.74
N VAL A 234 -17.73 -15.97 6.06
CA VAL A 234 -19.11 -15.56 6.33
C VAL A 234 -19.18 -14.64 7.55
N GLU A 235 -18.41 -14.91 8.62
CA GLU A 235 -18.32 -14.01 9.77
C GLU A 235 -17.73 -12.65 9.38
N PHE A 236 -16.60 -12.63 8.68
CA PHE A 236 -15.96 -11.41 8.20
C PHE A 236 -16.93 -10.55 7.37
N VAL A 237 -17.60 -11.16 6.38
CA VAL A 237 -18.61 -10.47 5.56
C VAL A 237 -19.81 -10.09 6.41
N GLY A 238 -20.19 -10.86 7.42
CA GLY A 238 -21.27 -10.53 8.35
C GLY A 238 -20.98 -9.29 9.20
N ILE A 239 -19.70 -9.02 9.50
CA ILE A 239 -19.26 -7.80 10.17
C ILE A 239 -19.25 -6.62 9.20
N CYS A 240 -18.70 -6.81 8.00
CA CYS A 240 -18.58 -5.74 7.02
C CYS A 240 -19.90 -5.39 6.33
N LYS A 241 -20.74 -6.37 6.01
CA LYS A 241 -22.03 -6.21 5.32
C LYS A 241 -21.89 -5.35 4.05
N GLU A 242 -22.88 -4.50 3.79
CA GLU A 242 -23.01 -3.66 2.60
C GLU A 242 -21.87 -2.65 2.40
N ARG A 243 -21.09 -2.28 3.45
CA ARG A 243 -19.92 -1.40 3.23
C ARG A 243 -18.79 -2.09 2.47
N LEU A 244 -18.77 -3.42 2.41
CA LEU A 244 -17.82 -4.14 1.58
C LEU A 244 -18.28 -4.06 0.13
N GLN A 245 -17.60 -3.23 -0.66
CA GLN A 245 -17.87 -2.96 -2.07
C GLN A 245 -17.05 -3.87 -3.00
N ILE A 246 -15.84 -4.23 -2.59
CA ILE A 246 -14.95 -5.13 -3.32
C ILE A 246 -14.58 -6.29 -2.39
N LEU A 247 -14.79 -7.51 -2.87
CA LEU A 247 -14.41 -8.75 -2.20
C LEU A 247 -13.87 -9.69 -3.26
N LEU A 248 -12.55 -9.82 -3.31
CA LEU A 248 -11.84 -10.69 -4.24
C LEU A 248 -11.11 -11.74 -3.42
N ILE A 249 -11.47 -13.01 -3.58
CA ILE A 249 -10.82 -14.10 -2.86
C ILE A 249 -10.60 -15.22 -3.85
N TRP A 250 -9.38 -15.71 -3.95
CA TRP A 250 -9.09 -16.88 -4.77
C TRP A 250 -9.84 -18.10 -4.25
N GLU A 251 -10.42 -18.87 -5.14
CA GLU A 251 -11.11 -20.12 -4.80
C GLU A 251 -10.19 -21.06 -4.02
N THR A 252 -8.90 -21.10 -4.38
CA THR A 252 -7.87 -21.89 -3.69
C THR A 252 -7.56 -21.43 -2.27
N SER A 253 -7.98 -20.22 -1.89
CA SER A 253 -7.81 -19.72 -0.53
C SER A 253 -8.94 -20.14 0.42
N LEU A 254 -10.04 -20.67 -0.11
CA LEU A 254 -11.19 -21.08 0.70
C LEU A 254 -11.06 -22.54 1.15
N MET A 255 -11.23 -22.72 2.46
CA MET A 255 -11.22 -24.02 3.12
C MET A 255 -12.63 -24.35 3.59
N GLU A 256 -13.18 -25.47 3.11
CA GLU A 256 -14.42 -26.02 3.65
C GLU A 256 -14.23 -26.43 5.11
N ASP A 257 -15.26 -26.25 5.91
CA ASP A 257 -15.24 -26.63 7.32
C ASP A 257 -16.47 -27.48 7.67
N SER A 258 -16.63 -27.86 8.94
CA SER A 258 -17.73 -28.72 9.36
C SER A 258 -19.12 -28.09 9.19
N ASN A 259 -19.19 -26.77 9.00
CA ASN A 259 -20.43 -26.01 8.95
C ASN A 259 -20.80 -25.62 7.51
N LEU A 260 -19.80 -25.32 6.66
CA LEU A 260 -20.02 -24.75 5.34
C LEU A 260 -19.05 -25.32 4.30
N ASN A 261 -19.60 -25.67 3.14
CA ASN A 261 -18.85 -25.80 1.90
C ASN A 261 -18.75 -24.46 1.14
N VAL A 262 -17.98 -24.44 0.05
CA VAL A 262 -17.74 -23.22 -0.74
C VAL A 262 -19.03 -22.64 -1.34
N ASP A 263 -19.92 -23.48 -1.88
CA ASP A 263 -21.18 -23.04 -2.50
C ASP A 263 -22.13 -22.40 -1.47
N GLU A 264 -22.24 -23.03 -0.30
CA GLU A 264 -23.04 -22.52 0.83
C GLU A 264 -22.48 -21.19 1.33
N ALA A 265 -21.16 -21.07 1.47
CA ALA A 265 -20.50 -19.84 1.85
C ALA A 265 -20.75 -18.73 0.80
N ALA A 266 -20.57 -19.02 -0.49
CA ALA A 266 -20.82 -18.07 -1.56
C ALA A 266 -22.27 -17.57 -1.59
N SER A 267 -23.24 -18.48 -1.36
CA SER A 267 -24.65 -18.10 -1.25
C SER A 267 -24.91 -17.20 -0.04
N GLN A 268 -24.30 -17.46 1.11
CA GLN A 268 -24.46 -16.62 2.30
C GLN A 268 -23.79 -15.26 2.15
N VAL A 269 -22.57 -15.23 1.61
CA VAL A 269 -21.83 -13.99 1.30
C VAL A 269 -22.64 -13.13 0.33
N SER A 270 -23.20 -13.73 -0.73
CA SER A 270 -24.08 -13.01 -1.67
C SER A 270 -25.29 -12.36 -0.98
N CYS A 271 -25.93 -13.09 -0.05
CA CYS A 271 -27.04 -12.56 0.74
C CYS A 271 -26.60 -11.40 1.65
N LEU A 272 -25.45 -11.52 2.32
CA LEU A 272 -24.92 -10.50 3.23
C LEU A 272 -24.47 -9.22 2.50
N LEU A 273 -23.97 -9.37 1.26
CA LEU A 273 -23.56 -8.25 0.41
C LEU A 273 -24.72 -7.60 -0.36
N GLY A 274 -25.87 -8.28 -0.47
CA GLY A 274 -27.00 -7.83 -1.29
C GLY A 274 -26.72 -7.87 -2.80
N ARG A 275 -25.68 -8.58 -3.24
CA ARG A 275 -25.29 -8.74 -4.65
C ARG A 275 -24.65 -10.11 -4.89
N PRO A 276 -24.71 -10.66 -6.12
CA PRO A 276 -24.02 -11.90 -6.44
C PRO A 276 -22.53 -11.79 -6.15
N TRP A 277 -21.98 -12.83 -5.52
CA TRP A 277 -20.57 -12.99 -5.27
C TRP A 277 -20.17 -14.45 -5.45
N ILE A 278 -19.00 -14.66 -6.06
CA ILE A 278 -18.34 -15.95 -6.23
C ILE A 278 -16.83 -15.73 -5.99
N PRO A 279 -16.09 -16.75 -5.55
CA PRO A 279 -14.64 -16.67 -5.51
C PRO A 279 -14.04 -16.55 -6.92
N GLU A 280 -12.84 -15.99 -6.99
CA GLU A 280 -12.06 -15.85 -8.22
C GLU A 280 -11.39 -17.18 -8.57
N SER A 281 -11.68 -17.73 -9.75
CA SER A 281 -11.03 -18.93 -10.25
C SER A 281 -9.74 -18.59 -10.99
N ILE A 282 -8.67 -19.35 -10.72
CA ILE A 282 -7.41 -19.25 -11.46
C ILE A 282 -7.53 -20.10 -12.73
N PRO A 283 -7.40 -19.53 -13.94
CA PRO A 283 -7.50 -20.30 -15.16
C PRO A 283 -6.31 -21.27 -15.30
N PHE A 284 -6.60 -22.56 -15.48
CA PHE A 284 -5.61 -23.58 -15.82
C PHE A 284 -5.31 -23.51 -17.32
N TRP A 285 -4.25 -22.81 -17.72
CA TRP A 285 -3.70 -22.82 -19.08
C TRP A 285 -2.42 -23.63 -19.19
#